data_AF-A0A3B9U6Q6-F1
#
_entry.id   AF-A0A3B9U6Q6-F1
#
_cell.length_a   1.000
_cell.length_b   1.000
_cell.length_c   1.000
_cell.angle_alpha   90.00
_cell.angle_beta   90.00
_cell.angle_gamma   90.00
#
_symmetry.space_group_name_H-M   'P 1'
#
loop_
_entity.id
_entity.type
_entity.pdbx_description
1 polymer ?
#
loop_
_entity_poly.entity_id
_entity_poly.type
_entity_poly.pdbx_seq_one_letter_code
_entity_poly.pdbx_strand_id
1 'polypeptide(L)' 'MKVAIITHPNSRKPRIEPDLFGTLHVYVSEPPLKDRANLAVVETLAKHFNVPKSTIRLISGKKSKHKLFEI' A
#
# COMPACT_ATOMS: atom_id res chain seq x y z
N MET A 1 -5.24 13.62 -0.13
CA MET A 1 -4.11 13.49 -1.08
C MET A 1 -4.21 12.14 -1.79
N LYS A 2 -3.92 12.06 -3.09
CA LYS A 2 -3.91 10.79 -3.83
C LYS A 2 -2.48 10.26 -3.96
N VAL A 3 -2.29 8.98 -3.65
CA VAL A 3 -0.99 8.32 -3.61
C VAL A 3 -1.04 7.06 -4.47
N ALA A 4 -0.24 7.04 -5.53
CA ALA A 4 -0.05 5.86 -6.36
C ALA A 4 0.97 4.93 -5.70
N ILE A 5 0.63 3.66 -5.57
CA ILE A 5 1.52 2.65 -5.00
C ILE A 5 1.60 1.41 -5.89
N ILE A 6 2.71 0.68 -5.76
CA ILE A 6 2.88 -0.66 -6.31
C ILE A 6 3.03 -1.64 -5.14
N THR A 7 2.06 -2.53 -4.98
CA THR A 7 2.09 -3.56 -3.95
C THR A 7 2.89 -4.77 -4.40
N HIS A 8 3.90 -5.13 -3.60
CA HIS A 8 4.69 -6.35 -3.75
C HIS A 8 4.39 -7.30 -2.58
N PRO A 9 3.38 -8.17 -2.70
CA PRO A 9 3.04 -9.13 -1.65
C PRO A 9 4.04 -10.29 -1.58
N ASN A 10 3.99 -11.08 -0.50
CA ASN A 10 4.93 -12.18 -0.22
C ASN A 10 6.40 -11.73 -0.14
N SER A 11 6.65 -10.48 0.25
CA SER A 11 8.02 -10.01 0.50
C SER A 11 8.54 -10.60 1.80
N ARG A 12 9.78 -11.12 1.79
CA ARG A 12 10.45 -11.57 3.03
C ARG A 12 10.73 -10.43 4.01
N LYS A 13 10.84 -9.20 3.50
CA LYS A 13 11.15 -8.00 4.29
C LYS A 13 10.15 -6.90 3.92
N PRO A 14 9.27 -6.47 4.83
CA PRO A 14 8.36 -5.37 4.56
C PRO A 14 9.14 -4.05 4.51
N ARG A 15 8.90 -3.25 3.48
CA ARG A 15 9.57 -1.94 3.28
C ARG A 15 8.77 -1.05 2.34
N ILE A 16 9.04 0.25 2.40
CA ILE A 16 8.50 1.25 1.49
C ILE A 16 9.67 1.89 0.76
N GLU A 17 9.59 1.92 -0.57
CA GLU A 17 10.57 2.57 -1.43
C GLU A 17 9.85 3.59 -2.32
N PRO A 18 10.18 4.88 -2.26
CA PRO A 18 9.67 5.87 -3.20
C PRO A 18 10.39 5.72 -4.54
N ASP A 19 9.63 5.76 -5.63
CA ASP A 19 10.14 5.83 -7.00
C ASP A 19 10.38 7.28 -7.45
N LEU A 20 11.21 7.48 -8.48
CA LEU A 20 11.54 8.80 -9.03
C LEU A 20 10.31 9.57 -9.54
N PHE A 21 9.26 8.86 -9.95
CA PHE A 21 8.02 9.46 -10.47
C PHE A 21 6.94 9.69 -9.39
N GLY A 22 7.28 9.53 -8.11
CA GLY A 22 6.34 9.74 -7.00
C GLY A 22 5.39 8.57 -6.72
N THR A 23 5.68 7.40 -7.29
CA THR A 23 4.98 6.14 -6.97
C THR A 23 5.66 5.45 -5.79
N LEU A 24 4.90 4.95 -4.82
CA LEU A 24 5.46 4.24 -3.67
C LEU A 24 5.42 2.72 -3.86
N HIS A 25 6.57 2.08 -3.84
CA HIS A 25 6.70 0.62 -3.83
C HIS A 25 6.54 0.12 -2.41
N VAL A 26 5.44 -0.60 -2.15
CA VAL A 26 5.11 -1.12 -0.82
C VAL A 26 5.26 -2.63 -0.84
N TYR A 27 6.29 -3.11 -0.14
CA TYR A 27 6.57 -4.51 0.04
C TYR A 27 5.91 -4.98 1.33
N VAL A 28 5.01 -5.96 1.22
CA VAL A 28 4.29 -6.55 2.36
C VAL A 28 4.54 -8.04 2.42
N SER A 29 4.62 -8.58 3.64
CA SER A 29 4.81 -10.01 3.86
C SER A 29 3.52 -10.79 3.61
N GLU A 30 2.39 -10.12 3.76
CA GLU A 30 1.06 -10.70 3.70
C GLU A 30 0.72 -11.14 2.27
N PRO A 31 0.10 -12.33 2.12
CA PRO A 31 -0.34 -12.79 0.82
C PRO A 31 -1.49 -11.93 0.31
N PRO A 32 -1.70 -11.87 -1.02
CA PRO A 32 -2.85 -11.17 -1.62
C PRO A 32 -4.19 -11.88 -1.38
N LEU A 33 -4.22 -12.97 -0.60
CA LEU A 33 -5.44 -13.69 -0.25
C LEU A 33 -6.31 -12.92 0.75
N LYS A 34 -7.62 -12.98 0.55
CA LYS A 34 -8.65 -12.46 1.49
C LYS A 34 -8.39 -11.02 1.95
N ASP A 35 -7.99 -10.13 1.03
CA ASP A 35 -7.69 -8.72 1.31
C ASP A 35 -6.55 -8.47 2.33
N ARG A 36 -5.77 -9.50 2.73
CA ARG A 36 -4.70 -9.35 3.75
C ARG A 36 -3.59 -8.39 3.30
N ALA A 37 -3.12 -8.51 2.05
CA ALA A 37 -2.17 -7.55 1.50
C ALA A 37 -2.72 -6.11 1.45
N ASN A 38 -4.04 -5.93 1.25
CA ASN A 38 -4.65 -4.60 1.23
C ASN A 38 -4.63 -3.97 2.62
N LEU A 39 -4.98 -4.76 3.65
CA LEU A 39 -4.91 -4.32 5.04
C LEU A 39 -3.47 -3.98 5.43
N ALA A 40 -2.51 -4.86 5.15
CA ALA A 40 -1.10 -4.62 5.45
C ALA A 40 -0.56 -3.34 4.80
N VAL A 41 -0.94 -3.08 3.54
CA VAL A 41 -0.62 -1.84 2.84
C VAL A 41 -1.18 -0.63 3.57
N VAL A 42 -2.47 -0.65 3.94
CA VAL A 42 -3.11 0.44 4.68
C VAL A 42 -2.41 0.70 6.01
N GLU A 43 -2.05 -0.36 6.75
CA GLU A 43 -1.31 -0.21 8.01
C GLU A 43 0.07 0.40 7.81
N THR A 44 0.77 -0.01 6.75
CA THR A 44 2.11 0.48 6.43
C THR A 44 2.06 1.96 6.01
N LEU A 45 1.08 2.33 5.18
CA LEU A 45 0.85 3.72 4.77
C LEU A 45 0.43 4.60 5.94
N ALA A 46 -0.46 4.11 6.82
CA ALA A 46 -0.90 4.84 8.02
C ALA A 46 0.29 5.20 8.92
N LYS A 47 1.21 4.25 9.13
CA LYS A 47 2.45 4.47 9.89
C LYS A 47 3.38 5.45 9.18
N HIS A 48 3.53 5.34 7.86
CA HIS A 48 4.43 6.19 7.09
C HIS A 48 3.98 7.66 7.06
N PHE A 49 2.69 7.90 6.87
CA PHE A 49 2.11 9.24 6.82
C PHE A 49 1.65 9.77 8.20
N ASN A 50 1.76 8.94 9.24
CA ASN A 50 1.30 9.24 10.60
C ASN A 50 -0.18 9.67 10.67
N VAL A 51 -1.04 8.95 9.94
CA VAL A 51 -2.49 9.21 9.81
C VAL A 51 -3.29 7.98 10.27
N PRO A 52 -4.54 8.15 10.73
CA PRO A 52 -5.38 7.01 11.09
C PRO A 52 -5.77 6.20 9.84
N LYS A 53 -5.84 4.87 10.00
CA LYS A 53 -6.20 3.93 8.93
C LYS A 53 -7.54 4.23 8.27
N SER A 54 -8.47 4.87 9.00
CA SER A 54 -9.80 5.26 8.53
C SER A 54 -9.79 6.34 7.45
N THR A 55 -8.74 7.17 7.41
CA THR A 55 -8.57 8.19 6.37
C THR A 55 -8.01 7.59 5.09
N ILE A 56 -7.34 6.44 5.19
CA ILE A 56 -6.76 5.76 4.03
C ILE A 56 -7.82 4.92 3.31
N ARG A 57 -8.13 5.29 2.08
CA ARG A 57 -9.13 4.60 1.24
C ARG A 57 -8.53 4.12 -0.05
N LEU A 58 -8.82 2.87 -0.42
CA LEU A 58 -8.47 2.33 -1.73
C LEU A 58 -9.44 2.89 -2.78
N ILE A 59 -8.96 3.74 -3.67
CA ILE A 59 -9.75 4.32 -4.77
C ILE A 59 -9.80 3.37 -5.97
N SER A 60 -8.66 2.74 -6.30
CA SER A 60 -8.56 1.86 -7.45
C SER A 60 -7.44 0.83 -7.29
N GLY A 61 -7.55 -0.29 -8.02
CA GLY A 61 -6.51 -1.32 -8.06
C GLY A 61 -6.71 -2.48 -7.08
N LYS A 62 -7.95 -2.76 -6.61
CA LYS A 62 -8.21 -3.86 -5.66
C LYS A 62 -7.67 -5.23 -6.11
N LYS A 63 -7.69 -5.49 -7.42
CA LYS A 63 -7.14 -6.72 -8.05
C LYS A 63 -5.79 -6.52 -8.75
N SER A 64 -5.22 -5.31 -8.76
CA SER A 64 -3.98 -4.99 -9.46
C SER A 64 -2.82 -4.80 -8.47
N LYS A 65 -1.59 -4.93 -8.98
CA LYS A 65 -0.39 -4.53 -8.23
C LYS A 65 -0.29 -3.01 -8.10
N HIS A 66 -0.74 -2.29 -9.12
CA HIS A 66 -0.84 -0.83 -9.11
C HIS A 66 -2.13 -0.42 -8.41
N LYS A 67 -2.01 0.37 -7.35
CA LYS A 67 -3.14 0.80 -6.53
C LYS A 67 -3.09 2.28 -6.31
N LEU A 68 -4.26 2.89 -6.24
CA LEU A 68 -4.42 4.29 -5.91
C LEU A 68 -5.10 4.38 -4.55
N PHE A 69 -4.42 4.97 -3.59
CA PHE A 69 -4.97 5.26 -2.27
C PHE A 69 -5.22 6.75 -2.13
N GLU A 70 -6.27 7.09 -1.41
CA GLU A 70 -6.53 8.42 -0.90
C GLU A 70 -6.18 8.44 0.58
N ILE A 71 -5.45 9.48 0.99
CA ILE A 71 -4.99 9.75 2.36
C ILE A 71 -5.51 11.11 2.80
#